data_AF-A0A3D1R123-F1
#
_entry.id   AF-A0A3D1R123-F1
#
_cell.length_a   1.000
_cell.length_b   1.000
_cell.length_c   1.000
_cell.angle_alpha   90.00
_cell.angle_beta   90.00
_cell.angle_gamma   90.00
#
_symmetry.space_group_name_H-M   'P 1'
#
loop_
_entity.id
_entity.type
_entity.pdbx_description
1 polymer ?
#
loop_
_entity_poly.entity_id
_entity_poly.type
_entity_poly.pdbx_seq_one_letter_code
_entity_poly.pdbx_strand_id
1 'polypeptide(L)'
;PRSEREEQEPPQQQRGEDKGQQAQKKTANIQDLLKVGQEIIVQVAKDPIGTKGARVTSHISLPGRHLVFMPTVDHVGISRRIERESERRRLREIVDRLRPPGTGFIVRTVAENISTEKLEADARFLIGIWNTVGAKKERLGAPALLHPDLDLTLRATRDLFAQDVEQLVIDDRAEWERISAFV
;
A
#
# COMPACT_ATOMS: atom_id res chain seq x y z
N PRO A 1 -63.73 28.61 -38.16
CA PRO A 1 -62.31 28.81 -37.80
C PRO A 1 -62.09 28.67 -36.29
N ARG A 2 -61.87 27.43 -35.84
CA ARG A 2 -61.25 27.08 -34.55
C ARG A 2 -60.67 25.69 -34.75
N SER A 3 -59.38 25.69 -35.00
CA SER A 3 -58.52 24.56 -35.35
C SER A 3 -58.38 23.59 -34.18
N GLU A 4 -58.58 22.32 -34.49
CA GLU A 4 -58.20 21.18 -33.68
C GLU A 4 -56.67 20.92 -33.77
N ARG A 5 -56.12 20.38 -32.67
CA ARG A 5 -54.91 19.53 -32.54
C ARG A 5 -53.54 20.16 -32.89
N GLU A 6 -52.65 20.14 -31.92
CA GLU A 6 -51.60 19.10 -31.76
C GLU A 6 -50.67 19.54 -30.60
N GLU A 7 -50.81 18.89 -29.44
CA GLU A 7 -49.80 18.97 -28.37
C GLU A 7 -48.55 18.22 -28.85
N GLN A 8 -47.50 18.98 -29.17
CA GLN A 8 -46.20 18.43 -29.53
C GLN A 8 -45.44 18.04 -28.25
N GLU A 9 -45.27 16.73 -28.03
CA GLU A 9 -44.33 16.22 -27.03
C GLU A 9 -42.87 16.57 -27.43
N PRO A 10 -42.00 16.95 -26.48
CA PRO A 10 -40.62 17.29 -26.80
C PRO A 10 -39.83 16.03 -27.20
N PRO A 11 -38.92 16.13 -28.19
CA PRO A 11 -38.13 14.98 -28.64
C PRO A 11 -37.12 14.55 -27.56
N GLN A 12 -37.19 13.27 -27.17
CA GLN A 12 -36.18 12.59 -26.37
C GLN A 12 -34.87 12.51 -27.16
N GLN A 13 -33.89 13.36 -26.82
CA GLN A 13 -32.53 13.22 -27.34
C GLN A 13 -31.79 12.10 -26.61
N GLN A 14 -31.29 11.19 -27.44
CA GLN A 14 -30.69 9.90 -27.13
C GLN A 14 -29.47 10.06 -26.21
N ARG A 15 -29.50 9.36 -25.06
CA ARG A 15 -28.30 9.02 -24.30
C ARG A 15 -27.39 8.20 -25.21
N GLY A 16 -26.25 8.78 -25.58
CA GLY A 16 -25.15 8.02 -26.15
C GLY A 16 -24.69 6.98 -25.12
N GLU A 17 -24.99 5.72 -25.39
CA GLU A 17 -24.40 4.58 -24.67
C GLU A 17 -22.92 4.50 -25.06
N ASP A 18 -22.06 5.14 -24.27
CA ASP A 18 -20.62 4.89 -24.31
C ASP A 18 -20.37 3.47 -23.81
N LYS A 19 -20.40 2.51 -24.74
CA LYS A 19 -20.02 1.11 -24.52
C LYS A 19 -18.53 1.05 -24.27
N GLY A 20 -18.12 1.40 -23.06
CA GLY A 20 -16.82 1.10 -22.50
C GLY A 20 -16.61 -0.41 -22.52
N GLN A 21 -15.92 -0.90 -23.55
CA GLN A 21 -15.44 -2.27 -23.65
C GLN A 21 -14.47 -2.50 -22.49
N GLN A 22 -14.98 -2.99 -21.36
CA GLN A 22 -14.16 -3.62 -20.34
C GLN A 22 -13.59 -4.89 -20.96
N ALA A 23 -12.38 -4.78 -21.52
CA ALA A 23 -11.57 -5.92 -21.87
C ALA A 23 -11.40 -6.78 -20.62
N GLN A 24 -12.16 -7.87 -20.53
CA GLN A 24 -11.99 -8.91 -19.52
C GLN A 24 -10.55 -9.42 -19.66
N LYS A 25 -9.66 -8.97 -18.78
CA LYS A 25 -8.35 -9.59 -18.58
C LYS A 25 -8.62 -11.07 -18.31
N LYS A 26 -8.33 -11.94 -19.29
CA LYS A 26 -8.36 -13.39 -19.12
C LYS A 26 -7.46 -13.70 -17.92
N THR A 27 -8.05 -14.13 -16.83
CA THR A 27 -7.33 -14.60 -15.65
C THR A 27 -6.62 -15.90 -16.05
N ALA A 28 -5.28 -15.91 -16.02
CA ALA A 28 -4.51 -17.13 -16.27
C ALA A 28 -4.85 -18.21 -15.24
N ASN A 29 -4.81 -19.48 -15.63
CA ASN A 29 -5.04 -20.57 -14.69
C ASN A 29 -3.83 -20.75 -13.78
N ILE A 30 -4.04 -21.20 -12.54
CA ILE A 30 -2.96 -21.32 -11.56
C ILE A 30 -1.86 -22.31 -11.97
N GLN A 31 -2.23 -23.38 -12.68
CA GLN A 31 -1.28 -24.36 -13.21
C GLN A 31 -0.30 -23.77 -14.24
N ASP A 32 -0.65 -22.65 -14.87
CA ASP A 32 0.22 -21.95 -15.81
C ASP A 32 1.16 -20.98 -15.09
N LEU A 33 0.87 -20.65 -13.83
CA LEU A 33 1.58 -19.64 -13.04
C LEU A 33 2.56 -20.23 -12.02
N LEU A 34 2.27 -21.42 -11.48
CA LEU A 34 3.05 -22.04 -10.39
C LEU A 34 3.33 -23.51 -10.63
N LYS A 35 4.50 -23.97 -10.17
CA LYS A 35 4.91 -25.37 -10.18
C LYS A 35 5.09 -25.90 -8.76
N VAL A 36 4.86 -27.20 -8.58
CA VAL A 36 5.15 -27.88 -7.30
C VAL A 36 6.65 -27.77 -7.01
N GLY A 37 7.00 -27.39 -5.78
CA GLY A 37 8.38 -27.16 -5.36
C GLY A 37 8.93 -25.77 -5.71
N GLN A 38 8.15 -24.91 -6.38
CA GLN A 38 8.56 -23.53 -6.64
C GLN A 38 8.60 -22.71 -5.34
N GLU A 39 9.75 -22.12 -5.05
CA GLU A 39 9.89 -21.20 -3.93
C GLU A 39 9.30 -19.83 -4.28
N ILE A 40 8.49 -19.29 -3.37
CA ILE A 40 7.85 -17.97 -3.51
C ILE A 40 7.95 -17.20 -2.20
N ILE A 41 8.23 -15.89 -2.29
CA ILE A 41 8.08 -15.00 -1.15
C ILE A 41 6.59 -14.76 -0.94
N VAL A 42 6.14 -14.91 0.30
CA VAL A 42 4.77 -14.63 0.70
C VAL A 42 4.73 -13.85 2.01
N GLN A 43 3.69 -13.04 2.16
CA GLN A 43 3.35 -12.35 3.41
C GLN A 43 2.08 -12.95 4.00
N VAL A 44 2.06 -13.15 5.31
CA VAL A 44 0.84 -13.55 6.03
C VAL A 44 -0.15 -12.38 6.01
N ALA A 45 -1.29 -12.58 5.36
CA ALA A 45 -2.37 -11.61 5.26
C ALA A 45 -3.46 -11.83 6.31
N LYS A 46 -3.67 -13.09 6.74
CA LYS A 46 -4.52 -13.44 7.87
C LYS A 46 -3.94 -14.60 8.64
N ASP A 47 -4.04 -14.52 9.96
CA ASP A 47 -3.71 -15.60 10.88
C ASP A 47 -4.54 -16.86 10.61
N PRO A 48 -4.04 -18.04 11.02
CA PRO A 48 -4.80 -19.28 10.91
C PRO A 48 -6.10 -19.21 11.71
N ILE A 49 -7.15 -19.83 11.19
CA ILE A 49 -8.48 -19.86 11.83
C ILE A 49 -8.93 -21.31 11.95
N GLY A 50 -8.99 -21.82 13.19
CA GLY A 50 -9.33 -23.22 13.47
C GLY A 50 -8.33 -24.16 12.82
N THR A 51 -8.81 -25.03 11.93
CA THR A 51 -7.97 -25.97 11.16
C THR A 51 -7.44 -25.40 9.84
N LYS A 52 -7.85 -24.18 9.45
CA LYS A 52 -7.37 -23.53 8.23
C LYS A 52 -6.06 -22.82 8.53
N GLY A 53 -5.01 -23.15 7.75
CA GLY A 53 -3.73 -22.47 7.80
C GLY A 53 -3.84 -20.97 7.49
N ALA A 54 -2.74 -20.25 7.71
CA ALA A 54 -2.66 -18.82 7.45
C ALA A 54 -2.94 -18.50 5.98
N ARG A 55 -3.62 -17.39 5.72
CA ARG A 55 -3.78 -16.87 4.35
C ARG A 55 -2.56 -16.05 4.01
N VAL A 56 -1.99 -16.29 2.83
CA VAL A 56 -0.80 -15.58 2.35
C VAL A 56 -1.05 -14.84 1.04
N THR A 57 -0.19 -13.86 0.74
CA THR A 57 -0.17 -13.09 -0.51
C THR A 57 1.25 -12.95 -1.03
N SER A 58 1.44 -12.95 -2.35
CA SER A 58 2.71 -12.57 -3.00
C SER A 58 2.83 -11.06 -3.24
N HIS A 59 1.76 -10.29 -3.00
CA HIS A 59 1.79 -8.84 -3.00
C HIS A 59 2.28 -8.35 -1.63
N ILE A 60 3.57 -8.11 -1.52
CA ILE A 60 4.23 -7.76 -0.27
C ILE A 60 4.00 -6.27 0.03
N SER A 61 3.80 -5.97 1.32
CA SER A 61 3.61 -4.63 1.86
C SER A 61 4.43 -4.45 3.13
N LEU A 62 5.21 -3.36 3.19
CA LEU A 62 6.04 -2.99 4.34
C LEU A 62 5.54 -1.64 4.88
N PRO A 63 4.79 -1.64 5.99
CA PRO A 63 4.19 -0.42 6.53
C PRO A 63 5.18 0.38 7.38
N GLY A 64 5.52 1.57 6.93
CA GLY A 64 6.22 2.60 7.69
C GLY A 64 5.27 3.59 8.36
N ARG A 65 5.84 4.67 8.90
CA ARG A 65 5.06 5.66 9.64
C ARG A 65 4.25 6.57 8.70
N HIS A 66 4.83 7.01 7.58
CA HIS A 66 4.20 7.90 6.60
C HIS A 66 3.86 7.16 5.30
N LEU A 67 4.66 6.16 4.96
CA LEU A 67 4.56 5.40 3.72
C LEU A 67 4.27 3.92 3.98
N VAL A 68 3.69 3.24 3.00
CA VAL A 68 3.69 1.78 2.91
C VAL A 68 4.41 1.42 1.62
N PHE A 69 5.51 0.68 1.71
CA PHE A 69 6.28 0.26 0.54
C PHE A 69 5.71 -1.04 -0.03
N MET A 70 5.53 -1.08 -1.35
CA MET A 70 4.96 -2.20 -2.10
C MET A 70 6.00 -2.72 -3.11
N PRO A 71 6.98 -3.52 -2.68
CA PRO A 71 8.10 -3.92 -3.54
C PRO A 71 7.72 -4.82 -4.71
N THR A 72 6.54 -5.45 -4.68
CA THR A 72 6.07 -6.38 -5.72
C THR A 72 4.91 -5.81 -6.55
N VAL A 73 4.59 -4.52 -6.38
CA VAL A 73 3.48 -3.86 -7.08
C VAL A 73 3.93 -2.50 -7.56
N ASP A 74 3.91 -2.28 -8.87
CA ASP A 74 4.17 -0.98 -9.48
C ASP A 74 2.92 -0.08 -9.37
N HIS A 75 2.78 0.60 -8.22
CA HIS A 75 1.67 1.50 -7.98
C HIS A 75 2.00 2.56 -6.92
N VAL A 76 1.69 3.83 -7.22
CA VAL A 76 1.70 4.92 -6.23
C VAL A 76 0.27 5.32 -5.88
N GLY A 77 -0.11 5.07 -4.62
CA GLY A 77 -1.40 5.42 -4.04
C GLY A 77 -1.27 6.54 -3.01
N ILE A 78 -2.29 7.39 -2.88
CA ILE A 78 -2.34 8.43 -1.85
C ILE A 78 -3.66 8.29 -1.08
N SER A 79 -3.57 8.28 0.25
CA SER A 79 -4.72 8.17 1.15
C SER A 79 -5.86 9.08 0.70
N ARG A 80 -7.08 8.53 0.66
CA ARG A 80 -8.30 9.26 0.30
C ARG A 80 -8.67 10.34 1.32
N ARG A 81 -8.13 10.26 2.54
CA ARG A 81 -8.34 11.27 3.59
C ARG A 81 -7.51 12.55 3.40
N ILE A 82 -6.52 12.53 2.49
CA ILE A 82 -5.78 13.74 2.10
C ILE A 82 -6.59 14.40 0.99
N GLU A 83 -7.35 15.43 1.32
CA GLU A 83 -8.31 16.09 0.42
C GLU A 83 -7.66 17.15 -0.47
N ARG A 84 -6.63 17.85 0.04
CA ARG A 84 -5.99 18.95 -0.67
C ARG A 84 -5.21 18.45 -1.87
N GLU A 85 -5.69 18.75 -3.07
CA GLU A 85 -5.09 18.27 -4.32
C GLU A 85 -3.64 18.73 -4.53
N SER A 86 -3.30 19.94 -4.06
CA SER A 86 -1.90 20.44 -4.11
C SER A 86 -0.95 19.55 -3.31
N GLU A 87 -1.39 19.05 -2.17
CA GLU A 87 -0.60 18.15 -1.32
C GLU A 87 -0.50 16.76 -1.91
N ARG A 88 -1.60 16.26 -2.49
CA ARG A 88 -1.59 14.98 -3.20
C ARG A 88 -0.56 14.99 -4.33
N ARG A 89 -0.51 16.07 -5.12
CA ARG A 89 0.52 16.23 -6.16
C ARG A 89 1.93 16.27 -5.59
N ARG A 90 2.17 17.11 -4.57
CA ARG A 90 3.47 17.21 -3.89
C ARG A 90 3.96 15.85 -3.38
N LEU A 91 3.12 15.12 -2.66
CA LEU A 91 3.45 13.81 -2.10
C LEU A 91 3.70 12.77 -3.19
N ARG A 92 2.91 12.79 -4.27
CA ARG A 92 3.13 11.92 -5.43
C ARG A 92 4.49 12.15 -6.06
N GLU A 93 4.83 13.40 -6.36
CA GLU A 93 6.10 13.77 -7.00
C GLU A 93 7.31 13.33 -6.17
N ILE A 94 7.26 13.55 -4.85
CA ILE A 94 8.31 13.11 -3.92
C ILE A 94 8.47 11.59 -3.98
N VAL A 95 7.37 10.85 -3.86
CA VAL A 95 7.39 9.38 -3.79
C VAL A 95 7.78 8.74 -5.13
N ASP A 96 7.33 9.30 -6.25
CA ASP A 96 7.72 8.83 -7.58
C ASP A 96 9.23 9.01 -7.83
N ARG A 97 9.85 10.07 -7.28
CA ARG A 97 11.31 10.25 -7.36
C ARG A 97 12.08 9.22 -6.53
N LEU A 98 11.50 8.74 -5.43
CA LEU A 98 12.17 7.85 -4.50
C LEU A 98 12.01 6.36 -4.83
N ARG A 99 10.99 6.00 -5.62
CA ARG A 99 10.66 4.59 -5.83
C ARG A 99 11.61 3.89 -6.82
N PRO A 100 12.14 2.71 -6.46
CA PRO A 100 12.80 1.84 -7.42
C PRO A 100 11.85 1.41 -8.54
N PRO A 101 12.37 1.11 -9.75
CA PRO A 101 11.55 0.60 -10.86
C PRO A 101 10.78 -0.68 -10.50
N GLY A 102 9.53 -0.80 -10.95
CA GLY A 102 8.68 -1.97 -10.68
C GLY A 102 8.14 -2.06 -9.25
N THR A 103 8.39 -1.05 -8.42
CA THR A 103 7.91 -0.97 -7.02
C THR A 103 6.93 0.19 -6.83
N GLY A 104 6.25 0.18 -5.70
CA GLY A 104 5.18 1.12 -5.39
C GLY A 104 5.21 1.60 -3.96
N PHE A 105 4.39 2.61 -3.69
CA PHE A 105 4.20 3.18 -2.37
C PHE A 105 2.75 3.58 -2.16
N ILE A 106 2.28 3.52 -0.92
CA ILE A 106 1.01 4.11 -0.51
C ILE A 106 1.29 5.17 0.55
N VAL A 107 0.89 6.41 0.27
CA VAL A 107 1.04 7.54 1.19
C VAL A 107 -0.09 7.53 2.21
N ARG A 108 0.24 7.45 3.51
CA ARG A 108 -0.73 7.41 4.62
C ARG A 108 -1.21 8.83 4.95
N THR A 109 -2.37 8.95 5.61
CA THR A 109 -2.95 10.25 6.00
C THR A 109 -2.01 11.09 6.84
N VAL A 110 -1.29 10.44 7.75
CA VAL A 110 -0.30 11.06 8.64
C VAL A 110 0.93 11.64 7.92
N ALA A 111 1.06 11.42 6.61
CA ALA A 111 2.10 12.05 5.77
C ALA A 111 1.72 13.46 5.32
N GLU A 112 0.48 13.90 5.56
CA GLU A 112 0.05 15.24 5.17
C GLU A 112 0.90 16.32 5.86
N ASN A 113 1.39 17.29 5.08
CA ASN A 113 2.24 18.39 5.55
C ASN A 113 3.61 17.97 6.11
N ILE A 114 4.01 16.71 5.96
CA ILE A 114 5.33 16.24 6.38
C ILE A 114 6.40 16.77 5.41
N SER A 115 7.60 17.05 5.93
CA SER A 115 8.69 17.54 5.12
C SER A 115 9.21 16.46 4.16
N THR A 116 9.84 16.90 3.08
CA THR A 116 10.40 15.98 2.08
C THR A 116 11.43 15.06 2.72
N GLU A 117 12.29 15.59 3.59
CA GLU A 117 13.39 14.86 4.24
C GLU A 117 12.89 13.70 5.08
N LYS A 118 11.80 13.90 5.84
CA LYS A 118 11.15 12.84 6.63
C LYS A 118 10.56 11.74 5.75
N LEU A 119 9.93 12.11 4.63
CA LEU A 119 9.41 11.14 3.66
C LEU A 119 10.53 10.35 2.98
N GLU A 120 11.64 11.01 2.65
CA GLU A 120 12.80 10.33 2.08
C GLU A 120 13.45 9.36 3.07
N ALA A 121 13.55 9.74 4.35
CA ALA A 121 14.06 8.88 5.40
C ALA A 121 13.21 7.61 5.55
N ASP A 122 11.88 7.76 5.63
CA ASP A 122 10.93 6.64 5.72
C ASP A 122 11.02 5.74 4.48
N ALA A 123 11.08 6.32 3.27
CA ALA A 123 11.24 5.56 2.03
C ALA A 123 12.55 4.75 2.00
N ARG A 124 13.69 5.38 2.36
CA ARG A 124 15.00 4.71 2.40
C ARG A 124 15.01 3.58 3.43
N PHE A 125 14.41 3.79 4.59
CA PHE A 125 14.28 2.77 5.62
C PHE A 125 13.52 1.55 5.11
N LEU A 126 12.34 1.75 4.51
CA LEU A 126 11.51 0.66 3.95
C LEU A 126 12.21 -0.08 2.80
N ILE A 127 12.91 0.63 1.92
CA ILE A 127 13.73 0.03 0.86
C ILE A 127 14.88 -0.79 1.46
N GLY A 128 15.51 -0.31 2.53
CA GLY A 128 16.56 -1.03 3.26
C GLY A 128 16.07 -2.36 3.86
N ILE A 129 14.85 -2.36 4.43
CA ILE A 129 14.21 -3.60 4.89
C ILE A 129 14.03 -4.58 3.73
N TRP A 130 13.51 -4.11 2.59
CA TRP A 130 13.31 -4.98 1.42
C TRP A 130 14.61 -5.55 0.88
N ASN A 131 15.68 -4.74 0.82
CA ASN A 131 17.00 -5.22 0.41
C ASN A 131 17.52 -6.32 1.36
N THR A 132 17.27 -6.16 2.67
CA THR A 132 17.62 -7.19 3.67
C THR A 132 16.81 -8.48 3.47
N VAL A 133 15.52 -8.36 3.14
CA VAL A 133 14.65 -9.50 2.80
C VAL A 133 15.18 -10.22 1.55
N GLY A 134 15.52 -9.47 0.49
CA GLY A 134 16.10 -10.02 -0.73
C GLY A 134 17.41 -10.77 -0.46
N ALA A 135 18.32 -10.17 0.29
CA ALA A 135 19.59 -10.81 0.66
C ALA A 135 19.40 -12.10 1.49
N LYS A 136 18.44 -12.12 2.42
CA LYS A 136 18.11 -13.33 3.18
C LYS A 136 17.52 -14.42 2.29
N LYS A 137 16.65 -14.06 1.35
CA LYS A 137 16.01 -15.00 0.41
C LYS A 137 17.04 -15.71 -0.48
N GLU A 138 18.08 -15.01 -0.93
CA GLU A 138 19.16 -15.65 -1.71
C GLU A 138 20.05 -16.56 -0.85
N ARG A 139 20.12 -16.34 0.46
CA ARG A 139 20.97 -17.13 1.38
C ARG A 139 20.26 -18.32 2.01
N LEU A 140 18.95 -18.24 2.21
CA LEU A 140 18.14 -19.22 2.92
C LEU A 140 17.25 -19.98 1.94
N GLY A 141 17.31 -21.31 1.95
CA GLY A 141 16.33 -22.15 1.23
C GLY A 141 14.97 -22.16 1.95
N ALA A 142 13.88 -22.35 1.21
CA ALA A 142 12.55 -22.43 1.81
C ALA A 142 12.34 -23.75 2.58
N PRO A 143 11.54 -23.77 3.67
CA PRO A 143 10.84 -22.63 4.29
C PRO A 143 11.74 -21.84 5.25
N ALA A 144 11.70 -20.51 5.17
CA ALA A 144 12.46 -19.63 6.05
C ALA A 144 11.70 -18.34 6.38
N LEU A 145 11.87 -17.84 7.62
CA LEU A 145 11.39 -16.52 8.02
C LEU A 145 12.34 -15.44 7.50
N LEU A 146 11.86 -14.60 6.57
CA LEU A 146 12.67 -13.52 6.00
C LEU A 146 12.62 -12.24 6.85
N HIS A 147 11.41 -11.85 7.27
CA HIS A 147 11.16 -10.67 8.08
C HIS A 147 9.99 -10.92 9.04
N PRO A 148 10.18 -10.75 10.36
CA PRO A 148 9.08 -10.76 11.31
C PRO A 148 8.25 -9.47 11.16
N ASP A 149 6.96 -9.53 11.49
CA ASP A 149 6.14 -8.32 11.58
C ASP A 149 6.61 -7.45 12.76
N LEU A 150 6.23 -6.17 12.73
CA LEU A 150 6.47 -5.24 13.83
C LEU A 150 5.91 -5.82 15.13
N ASP A 151 6.59 -5.64 16.26
CA ASP A 151 6.04 -6.05 17.56
C ASP A 151 4.90 -5.12 18.01
N LEU A 152 4.29 -5.41 19.17
CA LEU A 152 3.19 -4.59 19.70
C LEU A 152 3.60 -3.13 19.88
N THR A 153 4.80 -2.87 20.39
CA THR A 153 5.29 -1.52 20.69
C THR A 153 5.48 -0.72 19.40
N LEU A 154 6.16 -1.29 18.40
CA LEU A 154 6.37 -0.63 17.11
C LEU A 154 5.05 -0.46 16.34
N ARG A 155 4.12 -1.43 16.41
CA ARG A 155 2.76 -1.27 15.84
C ARG A 155 1.99 -0.16 16.53
N ALA A 156 2.04 -0.09 17.86
CA ALA A 156 1.40 0.97 18.63
C ALA A 156 1.99 2.34 18.27
N THR A 157 3.32 2.48 18.22
CA THR A 157 3.97 3.72 17.79
C THR A 157 3.59 4.08 16.35
N ARG A 158 3.52 3.10 15.44
CA ARG A 158 3.14 3.34 14.04
C ARG A 158 1.71 3.86 13.88
N ASP A 159 0.78 3.33 14.67
CA ASP A 159 -0.67 3.52 14.45
C ASP A 159 -1.31 4.51 15.42
N LEU A 160 -0.82 4.61 16.67
CA LEU A 160 -1.37 5.44 17.72
C LEU A 160 -0.62 6.76 17.91
N PHE A 161 0.67 6.84 17.53
CA PHE A 161 1.45 8.07 17.66
C PHE A 161 1.05 9.06 16.54
N ALA A 162 -0.14 9.63 16.65
CA ALA A 162 -0.70 10.63 15.75
C ALA A 162 -0.54 12.05 16.33
N GLN A 163 -1.11 13.06 15.66
CA GLN A 163 -0.88 14.48 16.02
C GLN A 163 -1.42 14.89 17.39
N ASP A 164 -2.29 14.07 17.98
CA ASP A 164 -2.87 14.22 19.31
C ASP A 164 -1.99 13.67 20.44
N VAL A 165 -0.87 13.01 20.11
CA VAL A 165 0.07 12.50 21.10
C VAL A 165 1.24 13.46 21.27
N GLU A 166 1.31 14.11 22.44
CA GLU A 166 2.37 15.08 22.74
C GLU A 166 3.70 14.42 23.12
N GLN A 167 3.66 13.29 23.84
CA GLN A 167 4.86 12.63 24.35
C GLN A 167 4.68 11.11 24.44
N LEU A 168 5.73 10.38 24.05
CA LEU A 168 5.90 8.95 24.30
C LEU A 168 6.96 8.77 25.38
N VAL A 169 6.56 8.27 26.55
CA VAL A 169 7.47 7.98 27.67
C VAL A 169 7.90 6.52 27.57
N ILE A 170 9.22 6.30 27.49
CA ILE A 170 9.82 4.97 27.43
C ILE A 170 10.84 4.90 28.56
N ASP A 171 10.68 3.93 29.45
CA ASP A 171 11.54 3.71 30.62
C ASP A 171 12.68 2.71 30.35
N ASP A 172 12.65 2.01 29.22
CA ASP A 172 13.74 1.16 28.73
C ASP A 172 14.56 1.84 27.61
N ARG A 173 15.88 1.83 27.78
CA ARG A 173 16.78 2.49 26.84
C ARG A 173 16.86 1.78 25.48
N ALA A 174 16.83 0.45 25.46
CA ALA A 174 16.93 -0.31 24.21
C ALA A 174 15.67 -0.15 23.35
N GLU A 175 14.50 -0.15 23.99
CA GLU A 175 13.21 0.17 23.36
C GLU A 175 13.20 1.60 22.81
N TRP A 176 13.72 2.58 23.57
CA TRP A 176 13.82 3.96 23.10
C TRP A 176 14.68 4.09 21.84
N GLU A 177 15.85 3.47 21.81
CA GLU A 177 16.73 3.49 20.62
C GLU A 177 16.04 2.83 19.42
N ARG A 178 15.34 1.70 19.65
CA ARG A 178 14.64 0.97 18.60
C ARG A 178 13.45 1.74 18.03
N ILE A 179 12.69 2.42 18.89
CA ILE A 179 11.55 3.26 18.49
C ILE A 179 12.05 4.54 17.83
N SER A 180 13.05 5.22 18.38
CA SER A 180 13.59 6.46 17.81
C SER A 180 14.22 6.24 16.43
N ALA A 181 14.71 5.04 16.11
CA ALA A 181 15.17 4.69 14.77
C ALA A 181 14.01 4.42 13.79
N PHE A 182 12.81 4.15 14.30
CA PHE A 182 11.61 3.81 13.52
C PHE A 182 10.72 5.02 13.19
N VAL A 183 10.71 6.09 14.02
CA VAL A 183 9.87 7.29 13.85
C VAL A 183 10.60 8.50 13.25
#